data_AF-A0A7S1BHW9-F1
#
_entry.id   AF-A0A7S1BHW9-F1
#
_cell.length_a   1.000
_cell.length_b   1.000
_cell.length_c   1.000
_cell.angle_alpha   90.00
_cell.angle_beta   90.00
_cell.angle_gamma   90.00
#
_symmetry.space_group_name_H-M   'P 1'
#
loop_
_entity.id
_entity.type
_entity.pdbx_description
1 polymer ?
#
loop_
_entity_poly.entity_id
_entity_poly.type
_entity_poly.pdbx_seq_one_letter_code
_entity_poly.pdbx_strand_id
1 'polypeptide(L)'
;MFRHKQSSKLSINTLPIVETCTQSDDTPKNRKLAKYHHSSMSVGTVLSAALTAFSIVVLFGAFSESSIFRSYSASADLDVAAAIGTSNNADLTPSLMMASEESALRYSTVQNALPVVDSIAINPFSDLASPPPLPYIVVGMPKSGTTSIHEYFSCGKRHRASHFICKGKTHACPSCLPNVCAVCMQNNLMNNGPTSPLLQGCGTWDVFTELDACMMLKNPENPVCYYPQVTDLEGIHASYPSATFILNLRNVDQWISSVGRYKDLARCLVNCDITDVLPRGIGGTTDELHKFYTDHTERVREFVKKRPTHQLVEVNIDEDIAGKQMEKIFGIPAECFGHANQNTNNAKRI
;
A
#
# COMPACT_ATOMS: atom_id res chain seq x y z
N MET A 1 -15.40 14.33 -42.33
CA MET A 1 -15.20 15.28 -41.21
C MET A 1 -14.51 14.53 -40.08
N PHE A 2 -13.19 14.33 -40.16
CA PHE A 2 -12.41 13.60 -39.16
C PHE A 2 -11.70 14.60 -38.25
N ARG A 3 -12.02 14.59 -36.95
CA ARG A 3 -11.32 15.40 -35.93
C ARG A 3 -10.14 14.59 -35.39
N HIS A 4 -8.93 15.05 -35.65
CA HIS A 4 -7.73 14.64 -34.93
C HIS A 4 -7.83 15.05 -33.46
N LYS A 5 -7.71 14.10 -32.53
CA LYS A 5 -7.43 14.37 -31.12
C LYS A 5 -5.93 14.65 -30.98
N GLN A 6 -5.59 15.87 -30.57
CA GLN A 6 -4.24 16.22 -30.13
C GLN A 6 -3.94 15.52 -28.80
N SER A 7 -2.79 14.83 -28.76
CA SER A 7 -2.20 14.29 -27.54
C SER A 7 -1.52 15.42 -26.77
N SER A 8 -2.02 15.73 -25.58
CA SER A 8 -1.42 16.70 -24.66
C SER A 8 -0.27 16.05 -23.91
N LYS A 9 0.96 16.55 -24.13
CA LYS A 9 2.16 16.19 -23.36
C LYS A 9 1.97 16.59 -21.89
N LEU A 10 2.05 15.60 -20.98
CA LEU A 10 2.21 15.87 -19.55
C LEU A 10 3.60 16.49 -19.32
N SER A 11 3.62 17.69 -18.75
CA SER A 11 4.86 18.34 -18.30
C SER A 11 5.24 17.76 -16.94
N ILE A 12 6.36 17.02 -16.90
CA ILE A 12 6.94 16.49 -15.67
C ILE A 12 7.63 17.66 -14.95
N ASN A 13 7.06 18.11 -13.83
CA ASN A 13 7.73 19.06 -12.94
C ASN A 13 8.74 18.29 -12.10
N THR A 14 10.02 18.48 -12.39
CA THR A 14 11.14 18.05 -11.56
C THR A 14 11.01 18.72 -10.18
N LEU A 15 10.93 17.93 -9.12
CA LEU A 15 10.97 18.46 -7.74
C LEU A 15 12.32 19.15 -7.50
N PRO A 16 12.36 20.32 -6.85
CA PRO A 16 13.62 21.01 -6.58
C PRO A 16 14.49 20.17 -5.64
N ILE A 17 15.74 19.98 -6.05
CA ILE A 17 16.81 19.37 -5.25
C ILE A 17 16.99 20.23 -4.00
N VAL A 18 16.73 19.65 -2.83
CA VAL A 18 16.89 20.30 -1.53
C VAL A 18 18.38 20.35 -1.18
N GLU A 19 18.91 21.56 -1.00
CA GLU A 19 20.26 21.82 -0.48
C GLU A 19 20.46 21.14 0.89
N THR A 20 21.62 20.49 1.02
CA THR A 20 22.08 19.83 2.23
C THR A 20 22.11 20.80 3.42
N CYS A 21 21.40 20.46 4.50
CA CYS A 21 21.55 21.15 5.78
C CYS A 21 22.61 20.45 6.63
N THR A 22 23.59 21.23 7.06
CA THR A 22 24.60 20.89 8.08
C THR A 22 23.94 20.61 9.42
N GLN A 23 24.53 19.67 10.16
CA GLN A 23 24.14 19.27 11.51
C GLN A 23 24.24 20.48 12.46
N SER A 24 23.14 20.80 13.17
CA SER A 24 23.18 21.64 14.37
C SER A 24 22.90 20.78 15.59
N ASP A 25 23.86 20.74 16.50
CA ASP A 25 23.76 20.09 17.81
C ASP A 25 22.71 20.78 18.69
N ASP A 26 21.68 20.03 19.10
CA ASP A 26 20.69 20.48 20.08
C ASP A 26 21.17 20.13 21.49
N THR A 27 21.59 21.15 22.25
CA THR A 27 21.59 21.11 23.73
C THR A 27 20.42 21.94 24.25
N PRO A 28 19.71 21.50 25.31
CA PRO A 28 18.51 22.17 25.78
C PRO A 28 18.88 23.35 26.68
N LYS A 29 18.50 24.58 26.29
CA LYS A 29 18.55 25.75 27.20
C LYS A 29 17.23 26.52 27.26
N ASN A 30 16.89 26.79 28.52
CA ASN A 30 15.76 27.54 29.05
C ASN A 30 15.46 28.86 28.34
N ARG A 31 14.17 29.09 28.06
CA ARG A 31 13.62 30.34 27.52
C ARG A 31 13.50 31.40 28.62
N LYS A 32 14.31 32.46 28.55
CA LYS A 32 13.94 33.81 29.03
C LYS A 32 13.78 34.72 27.83
N LEU A 33 12.68 35.48 27.82
CA LEU A 33 12.31 36.44 26.78
C LEU A 33 13.37 37.54 26.61
N ALA A 34 13.73 37.84 25.37
CA ALA A 34 14.31 39.12 24.98
C ALA A 34 13.73 39.57 23.62
N LYS A 35 13.40 40.87 23.57
CA LYS A 35 12.76 41.60 22.48
C LYS A 35 13.64 41.64 21.23
N TYR A 36 13.04 41.46 20.05
CA TYR A 36 13.68 41.67 18.75
C TYR A 36 13.36 43.06 18.21
N HIS A 37 14.41 43.82 17.89
CA HIS A 37 14.36 45.07 17.13
C HIS A 37 14.50 44.78 15.63
N HIS A 38 13.68 45.45 14.82
CA HIS A 38 13.77 45.49 13.37
C HIS A 38 15.05 46.21 12.92
N SER A 39 15.74 45.66 11.92
CA SER A 39 16.59 46.45 11.02
C SER A 39 16.57 45.83 9.62
N SER A 40 16.19 46.68 8.67
CA SER A 40 16.20 46.48 7.23
C SER A 40 17.62 46.31 6.69
N MET A 41 17.80 45.45 5.68
CA MET A 41 18.96 45.55 4.79
C MET A 41 18.57 45.47 3.32
N SER A 42 19.35 46.23 2.56
CA SER A 42 19.23 46.67 1.19
C SER A 42 19.42 45.54 0.17
N VAL A 43 18.72 45.68 -0.96
CA VAL A 43 18.96 44.95 -2.20
C VAL A 43 20.26 45.46 -2.82
N GLY A 44 21.15 44.55 -3.19
CA GLY A 44 22.40 44.84 -3.89
C GLY A 44 22.53 43.95 -5.12
N THR A 45 22.47 44.57 -6.29
CA THR A 45 22.67 44.00 -7.63
C THR A 45 24.14 43.63 -7.82
N VAL A 46 24.43 42.43 -8.32
CA VAL A 46 25.74 42.12 -8.95
C VAL A 46 25.50 41.31 -10.22
N LEU A 47 25.84 41.93 -11.36
CA LEU A 47 26.08 41.31 -12.66
C LEU A 47 27.30 40.37 -12.55
N SER A 48 27.24 39.20 -13.20
CA SER A 48 28.42 38.72 -13.93
C SER A 48 28.06 37.72 -15.01
N ALA A 49 28.60 37.98 -16.21
CA ALA A 49 28.48 37.19 -17.41
C ALA A 49 29.59 36.12 -17.46
N ALA A 50 29.27 34.94 -17.98
CA ALA A 50 30.25 34.06 -18.60
C ALA A 50 29.53 33.14 -19.61
N LEU A 51 29.67 33.47 -20.90
CA LEU A 51 29.41 32.54 -22.00
C LEU A 51 30.64 31.64 -22.16
N THR A 52 30.43 30.32 -22.13
CA THR A 52 31.35 29.36 -22.76
C THR A 52 30.54 28.46 -23.68
N ALA A 53 30.87 28.54 -24.97
CA ALA A 53 30.31 27.74 -26.04
C ALA A 53 30.87 26.31 -25.97
N PHE A 54 30.00 25.30 -26.02
CA PHE A 54 30.37 23.93 -26.34
C PHE A 54 29.87 23.60 -27.74
N SER A 55 30.81 23.30 -28.63
CA SER A 55 30.58 22.76 -29.97
C SER A 55 30.03 21.33 -29.87
N ILE A 56 28.84 21.10 -30.41
CA ILE A 56 28.32 19.76 -30.67
C ILE A 56 28.84 19.31 -32.04
N VAL A 57 29.71 18.31 -32.05
CA VAL A 57 30.07 17.56 -33.26
C VAL A 57 28.98 16.49 -33.45
N VAL A 58 28.17 16.67 -34.50
CA VAL A 58 27.23 15.63 -34.98
C VAL A 58 27.99 14.77 -35.99
N LEU A 59 28.29 13.53 -35.61
CA LEU A 59 28.76 12.49 -36.53
C LEU A 59 27.54 11.66 -36.98
N PHE A 60 27.20 11.79 -38.26
CA PHE A 60 26.28 10.89 -38.95
C PHE A 60 27.00 9.57 -39.25
N GLY A 61 26.64 8.50 -38.55
CA GLY A 61 26.99 7.13 -38.89
C GLY A 61 25.78 6.44 -39.51
N ALA A 62 25.81 6.25 -40.84
CA ALA A 62 24.86 5.44 -41.57
C ALA A 62 25.07 3.96 -41.24
N PHE A 63 24.02 3.28 -40.76
CA PHE A 63 23.98 1.82 -40.70
C PHE A 63 22.77 1.30 -41.49
N SER A 64 23.11 0.35 -42.35
CA SER A 64 22.31 -0.37 -43.33
C SER A 64 21.24 -1.25 -42.69
N GLU A 65 19.98 -1.06 -43.08
CA GLU A 65 18.88 -2.00 -42.81
C GLU A 65 18.95 -3.20 -43.76
N SER A 66 19.01 -4.40 -43.19
CA SER A 66 18.79 -5.67 -43.88
C SER A 66 17.54 -6.32 -43.31
N SER A 67 16.47 -6.30 -44.10
CA SER A 67 15.57 -7.42 -44.39
C SER A 67 15.20 -8.39 -43.25
N ILE A 68 13.92 -8.43 -42.89
CA ILE A 68 13.00 -9.60 -43.03
C ILE A 68 11.68 -9.22 -42.34
N PHE A 69 10.70 -8.75 -43.12
CA PHE A 69 9.29 -8.76 -42.73
C PHE A 69 8.63 -9.91 -43.51
N ARG A 70 8.29 -11.00 -42.81
CA ARG A 70 7.40 -12.03 -43.36
C ARG A 70 5.97 -11.54 -43.19
N SER A 71 5.34 -11.26 -44.32
CA SER A 71 3.91 -11.16 -44.49
C SER A 71 3.24 -12.51 -44.19
N TYR A 72 2.20 -12.49 -43.37
CA TYR A 72 1.14 -13.50 -43.40
C TYR A 72 -0.16 -12.78 -43.75
N SER A 73 -0.68 -13.13 -44.91
CA SER A 73 -2.02 -12.81 -45.42
C SER A 73 -2.74 -14.11 -45.67
N ALA A 74 -3.94 -14.28 -45.10
CA ALA A 74 -5.03 -15.18 -45.50
C ALA A 74 -6.02 -15.23 -44.31
N SER A 75 -7.13 -14.48 -44.37
CA SER A 75 -8.42 -14.86 -44.98
C SER A 75 -9.29 -15.69 -44.04
N ALA A 76 -10.44 -15.14 -43.64
CA ALA A 76 -11.76 -15.67 -44.01
C ALA A 76 -12.83 -15.06 -43.10
N ASP A 77 -13.76 -14.44 -43.78
CA ASP A 77 -15.07 -13.98 -43.34
C ASP A 77 -15.83 -15.02 -42.50
N LEU A 78 -16.61 -14.54 -41.53
CA LEU A 78 -17.96 -15.06 -41.34
C LEU A 78 -18.85 -13.99 -40.71
N ASP A 79 -19.55 -13.27 -41.58
CA ASP A 79 -20.78 -12.57 -41.28
C ASP A 79 -21.87 -13.58 -40.88
N VAL A 80 -22.51 -13.37 -39.73
CA VAL A 80 -23.90 -13.77 -39.52
C VAL A 80 -24.62 -12.61 -38.87
N ALA A 81 -25.33 -11.86 -39.72
CA ALA A 81 -26.32 -10.90 -39.31
C ALA A 81 -27.70 -11.56 -39.13
N ALA A 82 -28.47 -10.97 -38.22
CA ALA A 82 -29.93 -10.87 -38.19
C ALA A 82 -30.77 -12.11 -37.79
N ALA A 83 -31.40 -12.00 -36.63
CA ALA A 83 -32.83 -12.29 -36.51
C ALA A 83 -33.48 -11.29 -35.54
N ILE A 84 -34.23 -10.36 -36.13
CA ILE A 84 -35.22 -9.50 -35.49
C ILE A 84 -36.41 -10.38 -35.08
N GLY A 85 -36.84 -10.28 -33.83
CA GLY A 85 -38.04 -10.93 -33.33
C GLY A 85 -38.74 -10.03 -32.31
N THR A 86 -39.55 -9.11 -32.80
CA THR A 86 -40.54 -8.36 -32.03
C THR A 86 -41.75 -9.26 -31.73
N SER A 87 -42.18 -9.35 -30.47
CA SER A 87 -43.57 -9.66 -30.13
C SER A 87 -43.91 -9.13 -28.74
N ASN A 88 -45.07 -8.47 -28.69
CA ASN A 88 -45.63 -7.75 -27.56
C ASN A 88 -46.48 -8.66 -26.64
N ASN A 89 -46.62 -8.19 -25.40
CA ASN A 89 -47.81 -8.18 -24.55
C ASN A 89 -48.35 -9.44 -23.83
N ALA A 90 -48.85 -9.13 -22.62
CA ALA A 90 -49.68 -9.90 -21.68
C ALA A 90 -48.89 -10.96 -20.86
N ASP A 91 -49.06 -11.12 -19.56
CA ASP A 91 -50.17 -10.76 -18.67
C ASP A 91 -49.63 -10.85 -17.23
N LEU A 92 -49.88 -9.85 -16.38
CA LEU A 92 -49.53 -9.89 -14.96
C LEU A 92 -50.83 -10.11 -14.17
N THR A 93 -50.94 -11.27 -13.54
CA THR A 93 -51.92 -11.52 -12.46
C THR A 93 -51.17 -11.85 -11.17
N PRO A 94 -51.52 -11.25 -10.03
CA PRO A 94 -51.05 -11.68 -8.73
C PRO A 94 -52.13 -12.52 -8.05
N SER A 95 -51.84 -13.77 -7.72
CA SER A 95 -52.65 -14.51 -6.77
C SER A 95 -51.89 -15.59 -6.02
N LEU A 96 -52.30 -15.69 -4.76
CA LEU A 96 -52.12 -16.75 -3.79
C LEU A 96 -50.89 -16.71 -2.87
N MET A 97 -51.20 -16.14 -1.70
CA MET A 97 -50.62 -16.46 -0.42
C MET A 97 -50.75 -17.94 -0.03
N MET A 98 -49.90 -18.30 0.94
CA MET A 98 -50.08 -19.29 2.02
C MET A 98 -49.60 -20.72 1.80
N ALA A 99 -48.75 -21.10 2.75
CA ALA A 99 -48.35 -22.41 3.28
C ALA A 99 -46.84 -22.65 3.09
N SER A 100 -46.06 -23.05 4.08
CA SER A 100 -46.32 -23.41 5.48
C SER A 100 -44.97 -23.53 6.18
N GLU A 101 -44.87 -22.98 7.38
CA GLU A 101 -43.83 -23.29 8.36
C GLU A 101 -44.00 -24.74 8.83
N GLU A 102 -43.03 -25.62 8.54
CA GLU A 102 -42.86 -26.87 9.28
C GLU A 102 -41.49 -27.49 8.97
N SER A 103 -40.51 -27.26 9.84
CA SER A 103 -39.45 -28.23 10.21
C SER A 103 -38.48 -27.62 11.22
N ALA A 104 -39.01 -27.31 12.40
CA ALA A 104 -38.24 -27.09 13.61
C ALA A 104 -38.62 -28.17 14.62
N LEU A 105 -38.14 -29.41 14.43
CA LEU A 105 -38.06 -30.42 15.49
C LEU A 105 -37.24 -31.63 15.03
N ARG A 106 -35.99 -31.74 15.50
CA ARG A 106 -35.28 -33.00 15.80
C ARG A 106 -33.90 -32.68 16.38
N TYR A 107 -33.95 -32.13 17.59
CA TYR A 107 -32.86 -32.23 18.55
C TYR A 107 -33.25 -33.38 19.48
N SER A 108 -32.48 -34.48 19.50
CA SER A 108 -32.26 -35.33 20.68
C SER A 108 -31.56 -36.65 20.31
N THR A 109 -30.45 -36.88 21.01
CA THR A 109 -29.89 -38.19 21.41
C THR A 109 -29.14 -39.02 20.37
N VAL A 110 -27.82 -38.82 20.31
CA VAL A 110 -26.83 -39.92 20.41
C VAL A 110 -25.59 -39.40 21.16
N GLN A 111 -25.56 -39.59 22.49
CA GLN A 111 -24.31 -39.56 23.26
C GLN A 111 -23.83 -41.00 23.40
N ASN A 112 -22.87 -41.40 22.56
CA ASN A 112 -22.08 -42.60 22.78
C ASN A 112 -20.67 -42.19 23.21
N ALA A 113 -20.29 -42.70 24.38
CA ALA A 113 -19.01 -42.49 25.02
C ALA A 113 -17.85 -42.98 24.13
N LEU A 114 -16.89 -42.10 23.87
CA LEU A 114 -15.58 -42.45 23.32
C LEU A 114 -14.58 -42.62 24.48
N PRO A 115 -13.64 -43.56 24.36
CA PRO A 115 -12.66 -43.86 25.40
C PRO A 115 -11.69 -42.68 25.59
N VAL A 116 -11.43 -42.37 26.85
CA VAL A 116 -10.38 -41.45 27.30
C VAL A 116 -9.04 -42.10 26.95
N VAL A 117 -8.43 -41.63 25.86
CA VAL A 117 -7.03 -41.94 25.53
C VAL A 117 -6.15 -41.00 26.32
N ASP A 118 -5.24 -41.57 27.11
CA ASP A 118 -4.25 -40.84 27.90
C ASP A 118 -3.53 -39.79 27.06
N SER A 119 -3.65 -38.54 27.50
CA SER A 119 -3.01 -37.39 26.90
C SER A 119 -1.50 -37.46 27.11
N ILE A 120 -0.80 -38.01 26.11
CA ILE A 120 0.63 -37.80 25.92
C ILE A 120 0.82 -36.28 25.77
N ALA A 121 1.50 -35.67 26.73
CA ALA A 121 1.92 -34.27 26.65
C ALA A 121 2.99 -34.13 25.56
N ILE A 122 2.52 -34.06 24.31
CA ILE A 122 3.34 -33.61 23.19
C ILE A 122 3.57 -32.12 23.43
N ASN A 123 4.80 -31.71 23.65
CA ASN A 123 5.18 -30.30 23.65
C ASN A 123 4.71 -29.69 22.32
N PRO A 124 3.69 -28.80 22.29
CA PRO A 124 3.10 -28.31 21.04
C PRO A 124 4.00 -27.31 20.29
N PHE A 125 5.24 -27.13 20.73
CA PHE A 125 6.21 -26.17 20.19
C PHE A 125 7.38 -26.83 19.43
N SER A 126 7.35 -28.15 19.22
CA SER A 126 8.53 -28.91 18.77
C SER A 126 8.72 -29.03 17.26
N ASP A 127 7.78 -28.54 16.43
CA ASP A 127 7.93 -28.53 14.96
C ASP A 127 7.67 -27.12 14.40
N LEU A 128 8.33 -26.12 14.98
CA LEU A 128 8.38 -24.79 14.36
C LEU A 128 9.20 -24.90 13.09
N ALA A 129 8.50 -24.96 11.95
CA ALA A 129 9.07 -24.69 10.64
C ALA A 129 10.00 -23.47 10.76
N SER A 130 11.17 -23.54 10.11
CA SER A 130 12.10 -22.41 10.04
C SER A 130 11.34 -21.12 9.74
N PRO A 131 11.71 -19.98 10.37
CA PRO A 131 11.00 -18.72 10.17
C PRO A 131 10.90 -18.38 8.67
N PRO A 132 9.83 -17.71 8.23
CA PRO A 132 9.66 -17.33 6.84
C PRO A 132 10.87 -16.54 6.29
N PRO A 133 11.13 -16.58 4.97
CA PRO A 133 12.21 -15.82 4.34
C PRO A 133 12.09 -14.31 4.53
N LEU A 134 13.22 -13.64 4.73
CA LEU A 134 13.32 -12.18 4.81
C LEU A 134 13.44 -11.54 3.42
N PRO A 135 13.10 -10.24 3.28
CA PRO A 135 12.47 -9.41 4.32
C PRO A 135 10.97 -9.71 4.47
N TYR A 136 10.40 -9.27 5.59
CA TYR A 136 8.95 -9.25 5.82
C TYR A 136 8.40 -7.92 5.35
N ILE A 137 7.44 -7.96 4.43
CA ILE A 137 6.90 -6.75 3.81
C ILE A 137 5.39 -6.71 4.06
N VAL A 138 4.95 -5.74 4.85
CA VAL A 138 3.53 -5.50 5.11
C VAL A 138 2.92 -4.85 3.88
N VAL A 139 1.98 -5.55 3.26
CA VAL A 139 1.33 -5.16 2.01
C VAL A 139 -0.16 -4.87 2.18
N GLY A 140 -0.71 -4.96 3.40
CA GLY A 140 -2.07 -4.50 3.68
C GLY A 140 -2.17 -2.97 3.76
N MET A 141 -3.40 -2.50 3.95
CA MET A 141 -3.69 -1.07 3.97
C MET A 141 -3.18 -0.38 5.26
N PRO A 142 -2.83 0.93 5.20
CA PRO A 142 -2.68 1.72 6.43
C PRO A 142 -3.97 1.63 7.25
N LYS A 143 -3.85 1.79 8.57
CA LYS A 143 -4.95 1.64 9.54
C LYS A 143 -5.49 0.22 9.75
N SER A 144 -4.90 -0.78 9.11
CA SER A 144 -5.13 -2.21 9.39
C SER A 144 -4.09 -2.81 10.36
N GLY A 145 -3.56 -2.02 11.30
CA GLY A 145 -2.63 -2.52 12.33
C GLY A 145 -1.14 -2.49 11.99
N THR A 146 -0.73 -1.69 11.01
CA THR A 146 0.69 -1.48 10.65
C THR A 146 1.56 -1.10 11.86
N THR A 147 1.09 -0.22 12.76
CA THR A 147 1.81 0.13 13.99
C THR A 147 1.89 -1.02 14.98
N SER A 148 0.82 -1.79 15.18
CA SER A 148 0.86 -2.98 16.05
C SER A 148 1.88 -4.00 15.55
N ILE A 149 1.96 -4.20 14.23
CA ILE A 149 2.94 -5.09 13.61
C ILE A 149 4.37 -4.53 13.77
N HIS A 150 4.55 -3.21 13.60
CA HIS A 150 5.82 -2.56 13.89
C HIS A 150 6.28 -2.81 15.33
N GLU A 151 5.43 -2.51 16.31
CA GLU A 151 5.73 -2.69 17.72
C GLU A 151 5.99 -4.15 18.08
N TYR A 152 5.28 -5.09 17.47
CA TYR A 152 5.52 -6.52 17.63
C TYR A 152 6.95 -6.91 17.24
N PHE A 153 7.38 -6.54 16.03
CA PHE A 153 8.75 -6.85 15.57
C PHE A 153 9.83 -6.09 16.35
N SER A 154 9.56 -4.84 16.75
CA SER A 154 10.45 -4.06 17.61
C SER A 154 10.58 -4.65 19.03
N CYS A 155 9.47 -5.11 19.62
CA CYS A 155 9.43 -5.74 20.94
C CYS A 155 10.25 -7.04 20.96
N GLY A 156 10.15 -7.84 19.90
CA GLY A 156 10.89 -9.09 19.75
C GLY A 156 12.41 -8.93 19.65
N LYS A 157 12.92 -7.75 19.27
CA LYS A 157 14.36 -7.42 19.15
C LYS A 157 15.19 -8.34 18.24
N ARG A 158 14.53 -9.18 17.43
CA ARG A 158 15.17 -10.09 16.47
C ARG A 158 15.29 -9.51 15.06
N HIS A 159 14.51 -8.47 14.78
CA HIS A 159 14.41 -7.87 13.45
C HIS A 159 14.49 -6.35 13.55
N ARG A 160 15.15 -5.74 12.57
CA ARG A 160 15.09 -4.29 12.36
C ARG A 160 13.82 -3.97 11.58
N ALA A 161 12.85 -3.38 12.24
CA ALA A 161 11.59 -2.98 11.63
C ALA A 161 11.60 -1.48 11.30
N SER A 162 11.23 -1.12 10.08
CA SER A 162 10.76 0.23 9.74
C SER A 162 9.25 0.29 9.85
N HIS A 163 8.73 1.47 10.19
CA HIS A 163 7.33 1.82 9.99
C HIS A 163 7.24 2.67 8.70
N PHE A 164 6.43 3.74 8.64
CA PHE A 164 6.34 4.54 7.41
C PHE A 164 7.63 5.31 7.06
N ILE A 165 8.56 5.43 8.01
CA ILE A 165 9.87 6.06 7.83
C ILE A 165 10.96 5.00 7.73
N CYS A 166 11.72 5.09 6.65
CA CYS A 166 12.77 4.16 6.27
C CYS A 166 14.19 4.69 6.54
N LYS A 167 14.37 6.00 6.76
CA LYS A 167 15.68 6.63 7.01
C LYS A 167 15.59 7.75 8.06
N GLY A 168 16.68 8.03 8.76
CA GLY A 168 16.79 9.24 9.59
C GLY A 168 15.80 9.29 10.76
N LYS A 169 15.33 10.51 11.09
CA LYS A 169 14.49 10.76 12.28
C LYS A 169 13.08 10.18 12.10
N THR A 170 12.53 9.64 13.19
CA THR A 170 11.26 8.87 13.27
C THR A 170 9.97 9.69 13.24
N HIS A 171 9.98 10.92 12.72
CA HIS A 171 8.76 11.74 12.60
C HIS A 171 8.59 12.35 11.20
N ALA A 172 7.33 12.49 10.78
CA ALA A 172 6.99 13.14 9.53
C ALA A 172 7.28 14.64 9.64
N CYS A 173 8.15 15.14 8.77
CA CYS A 173 8.42 16.56 8.62
C CYS A 173 8.66 16.86 7.12
N PRO A 174 8.46 18.11 6.64
CA PRO A 174 8.69 18.42 5.23
C PRO A 174 10.10 18.06 4.73
N SER A 175 11.14 18.31 5.54
CA SER A 175 12.52 17.89 5.25
C SER A 175 12.77 16.39 5.46
N CYS A 176 11.84 15.68 6.10
CA CYS A 176 11.88 14.25 6.33
C CYS A 176 11.14 13.48 5.22
N LEU A 177 10.50 14.16 4.26
CA LEU A 177 9.78 13.51 3.18
C LEU A 177 10.66 12.49 2.40
N PRO A 178 11.95 12.78 2.10
CA PRO A 178 12.84 11.80 1.47
C PRO A 178 13.10 10.53 2.30
N ASN A 179 12.76 10.57 3.59
CA ASN A 179 12.94 9.45 4.50
C ASN A 179 11.72 8.52 4.58
N VAL A 180 10.56 8.94 4.05
CA VAL A 180 9.36 8.11 3.99
C VAL A 180 9.61 6.94 3.03
N CYS A 181 9.25 5.72 3.42
CA CYS A 181 9.50 4.51 2.64
C CYS A 181 8.92 4.62 1.23
N ALA A 182 7.64 5.00 1.12
CA ALA A 182 6.98 5.19 -0.18
C ALA A 182 7.72 6.22 -1.05
N VAL A 183 8.13 7.36 -0.49
CA VAL A 183 8.81 8.41 -1.26
C VAL A 183 10.16 7.93 -1.80
N CYS A 184 10.91 7.16 -1.01
CA CYS A 184 12.12 6.52 -1.48
C CYS A 184 11.84 5.55 -2.63
N MET A 185 10.80 4.71 -2.50
CA MET A 185 10.38 3.78 -3.54
C MET A 185 9.92 4.48 -4.82
N GLN A 186 9.15 5.56 -4.68
CA GLN A 186 8.70 6.37 -5.80
C GLN A 186 9.87 6.99 -6.56
N ASN A 187 10.89 7.47 -5.84
CA ASN A 187 12.10 8.01 -6.47
C ASN A 187 12.84 6.92 -7.27
N ASN A 188 12.92 5.70 -6.74
CA ASN A 188 13.50 4.57 -7.49
C ASN A 188 12.70 4.25 -8.75
N LEU A 189 11.37 4.22 -8.65
CA LEU A 189 10.48 4.03 -9.80
C LEU A 189 10.68 5.11 -10.88
N MET A 190 10.71 6.39 -10.47
CA MET A 190 10.87 7.52 -11.40
C MET A 190 12.26 7.54 -12.06
N ASN A 191 13.31 7.18 -11.33
CA ASN A 191 14.68 7.24 -11.84
C ASN A 191 15.06 6.03 -12.70
N ASN A 192 14.50 4.86 -12.40
CA ASN A 192 14.96 3.58 -12.97
C ASN A 192 13.86 2.82 -13.74
N GLY A 193 12.62 3.31 -13.74
CA GLY A 193 11.50 2.72 -14.47
C GLY A 193 10.77 1.59 -13.72
N PRO A 194 9.76 0.98 -14.38
CA PRO A 194 8.80 0.06 -13.76
C PRO A 194 9.39 -1.26 -13.27
N THR A 195 10.56 -1.66 -13.76
CA THR A 195 11.27 -2.89 -13.33
C THR A 195 12.29 -2.61 -12.25
N SER A 196 12.30 -1.40 -11.68
CA SER A 196 13.30 -1.02 -10.71
C SER A 196 13.13 -1.75 -9.38
N PRO A 197 14.24 -2.07 -8.68
CA PRO A 197 14.18 -2.55 -7.31
C PRO A 197 13.76 -1.38 -6.41
N LEU A 198 12.45 -1.21 -6.20
CA LEU A 198 11.86 -0.10 -5.46
C LEU A 198 12.44 0.13 -4.07
N LEU A 199 12.83 -0.93 -3.36
CA LEU A 199 13.37 -0.80 -1.99
C LEU A 199 14.88 -0.55 -1.98
N GLN A 200 15.54 -0.46 -3.14
CA GLN A 200 16.97 -0.24 -3.22
C GLN A 200 17.37 1.05 -2.51
N GLY A 201 18.25 0.92 -1.52
CA GLY A 201 18.72 2.05 -0.75
C GLY A 201 17.66 2.68 0.14
N CYS A 202 16.48 2.10 0.35
CA CYS A 202 15.45 2.61 1.28
C CYS A 202 15.69 2.16 2.74
N GLY A 203 16.96 2.00 3.13
CA GLY A 203 17.35 1.51 4.46
C GLY A 203 17.71 0.02 4.44
N THR A 204 18.18 -0.48 5.58
CA THR A 204 18.51 -1.90 5.77
C THR A 204 17.59 -2.45 6.84
N TRP A 205 16.40 -2.87 6.42
CA TRP A 205 15.34 -3.34 7.29
C TRP A 205 15.05 -4.80 7.00
N ASP A 206 14.80 -5.55 8.06
CA ASP A 206 14.38 -6.94 7.97
C ASP A 206 12.84 -7.00 7.85
N VAL A 207 12.15 -5.95 8.33
CA VAL A 207 10.69 -5.80 8.26
C VAL A 207 10.31 -4.39 7.81
N PHE A 208 9.49 -4.28 6.77
CA PHE A 208 8.86 -3.03 6.33
C PHE A 208 7.37 -3.07 6.70
N THR A 209 6.94 -2.26 7.67
CA THR A 209 5.60 -2.39 8.26
C THR A 209 4.55 -1.39 7.79
N GLU A 210 4.95 -0.35 7.06
CA GLU A 210 4.04 0.59 6.40
C GLU A 210 4.74 1.20 5.19
N LEU A 211 4.08 1.17 4.03
CA LEU A 211 4.69 1.56 2.75
C LEU A 211 3.96 2.69 2.03
N ASP A 212 2.86 3.22 2.57
CA ASP A 212 2.14 4.32 1.96
C ASP A 212 2.75 5.69 2.29
N ALA A 213 2.54 6.62 1.37
CA ALA A 213 2.65 8.05 1.61
C ALA A 213 1.34 8.70 1.17
N CYS A 214 0.57 9.16 2.14
CA CYS A 214 -0.58 10.00 1.93
C CYS A 214 -0.44 11.26 2.79
N MET A 215 0.21 12.27 2.23
CA MET A 215 0.52 13.50 2.96
C MET A 215 -0.10 14.70 2.26
N MET A 216 -1.13 15.26 2.91
CA MET A 216 -1.66 16.58 2.58
C MET A 216 -0.64 17.64 3.03
N LEU A 217 0.32 17.96 2.16
CA LEU A 217 1.26 19.05 2.37
C LEU A 217 0.56 20.41 2.22
N LYS A 218 1.32 21.52 2.27
CA LYS A 218 0.78 22.89 2.14
C LYS A 218 -0.05 23.12 0.87
N ASN A 219 0.12 22.30 -0.16
CA ASN A 219 -0.73 22.32 -1.36
C ASN A 219 -1.76 21.17 -1.31
N PRO A 220 -3.02 21.45 -0.94
CA PRO A 220 -4.06 20.43 -0.85
C PRO A 220 -4.47 19.85 -2.22
N GLU A 221 -4.17 20.54 -3.32
CA GLU A 221 -4.51 20.08 -4.67
C GLU A 221 -3.52 19.03 -5.22
N ASN A 222 -2.36 18.89 -4.59
CA ASN A 222 -1.33 17.94 -5.00
C ASN A 222 -0.66 17.28 -3.78
N PRO A 223 -1.36 16.36 -3.09
CA PRO A 223 -0.76 15.63 -1.99
C PRO A 223 0.39 14.75 -2.48
N VAL A 224 1.34 14.47 -1.60
CA VAL A 224 2.27 13.35 -1.85
C VAL A 224 1.43 12.08 -1.69
N CYS A 225 1.23 11.41 -2.81
CA CYS A 225 0.40 10.23 -2.90
C CYS A 225 1.16 9.10 -3.58
N TYR A 226 1.47 8.06 -2.82
CA TYR A 226 2.05 6.85 -3.38
C TYR A 226 1.81 5.65 -2.46
N TYR A 227 1.28 4.57 -3.03
CA TYR A 227 0.91 3.34 -2.33
C TYR A 227 1.54 2.16 -3.06
N PRO A 228 2.86 1.95 -2.98
CA PRO A 228 3.55 0.92 -3.75
C PRO A 228 3.05 -0.50 -3.42
N GLN A 229 2.56 -0.73 -2.21
CA GLN A 229 1.92 -2.00 -1.85
C GLN A 229 0.62 -2.24 -2.64
N VAL A 230 -0.05 -1.17 -3.09
CA VAL A 230 -1.24 -1.22 -3.93
C VAL A 230 -0.86 -1.22 -5.40
N THR A 231 -0.01 -0.29 -5.86
CA THR A 231 0.23 -0.05 -7.29
C THR A 231 1.37 -0.88 -7.87
N ASP A 232 2.42 -1.20 -7.10
CA ASP A 232 3.72 -1.62 -7.62
C ASP A 232 4.28 -2.92 -6.99
N LEU A 233 3.42 -3.92 -6.79
CA LEU A 233 3.84 -5.25 -6.31
C LEU A 233 4.96 -5.87 -7.16
N GLU A 234 5.00 -5.60 -8.47
CA GLU A 234 6.09 -6.06 -9.36
C GLU A 234 7.44 -5.46 -8.99
N GLY A 235 7.49 -4.16 -8.65
CA GLY A 235 8.72 -3.50 -8.24
C GLY A 235 9.18 -3.93 -6.83
N ILE A 236 8.22 -4.26 -5.96
CA ILE A 236 8.51 -4.91 -4.66
C ILE A 236 9.12 -6.30 -4.89
N HIS A 237 8.54 -7.10 -5.79
CA HIS A 237 9.08 -8.40 -6.18
C HIS A 237 10.47 -8.29 -6.81
N ALA A 238 10.70 -7.33 -7.69
CA ALA A 238 12.01 -7.07 -8.28
C ALA A 238 13.07 -6.72 -7.22
N SER A 239 12.66 -6.10 -6.11
CA SER A 239 13.55 -5.83 -4.98
C SER A 239 13.88 -7.10 -4.18
N TYR A 240 12.88 -7.94 -3.93
CA TYR A 240 13.00 -9.12 -3.07
C TYR A 240 12.12 -10.27 -3.60
N PRO A 241 12.61 -11.09 -4.54
CA PRO A 241 11.78 -12.07 -5.26
C PRO A 241 11.29 -13.26 -4.40
N SER A 242 11.81 -13.39 -3.18
CA SER A 242 11.44 -14.41 -2.21
C SER A 242 11.01 -13.83 -0.86
N ALA A 243 10.64 -12.55 -0.80
CA ALA A 243 10.17 -11.93 0.44
C ALA A 243 8.91 -12.63 0.98
N THR A 244 8.71 -12.56 2.29
CA THR A 244 7.42 -12.90 2.91
C THR A 244 6.54 -11.66 2.94
N PHE A 245 5.34 -11.76 2.37
CA PHE A 245 4.33 -10.71 2.45
C PHE A 245 3.44 -10.94 3.67
N ILE A 246 3.21 -9.87 4.43
CA ILE A 246 2.24 -9.85 5.52
C ILE A 246 1.04 -9.04 5.03
N LEU A 247 -0.08 -9.72 4.81
CA LEU A 247 -1.35 -9.09 4.48
C LEU A 247 -2.16 -8.93 5.77
N ASN A 248 -2.01 -7.77 6.39
CA ASN A 248 -2.71 -7.40 7.60
C ASN A 248 -4.14 -6.93 7.28
N LEU A 249 -5.10 -7.70 7.76
CA LEU A 249 -6.52 -7.53 7.53
C LEU A 249 -7.21 -6.93 8.75
N ARG A 250 -8.36 -6.33 8.50
CA ARG A 250 -9.27 -5.75 9.49
C ARG A 250 -10.70 -5.92 8.95
N ASN A 251 -11.70 -5.95 9.82
CA ASN A 251 -13.08 -5.71 9.39
C ASN A 251 -13.14 -4.40 8.58
N VAL A 252 -13.68 -4.49 7.36
CA VAL A 252 -13.65 -3.39 6.39
C VAL A 252 -14.40 -2.16 6.87
N ASP A 253 -15.54 -2.30 7.53
CA ASP A 253 -16.29 -1.16 8.08
C ASP A 253 -15.51 -0.47 9.21
N GLN A 254 -14.82 -1.25 10.05
CA GLN A 254 -13.93 -0.69 11.06
C GLN A 254 -12.71 0.00 10.44
N TRP A 255 -12.18 -0.54 9.34
CA TRP A 255 -11.10 0.10 8.59
C TRP A 255 -11.57 1.44 8.00
N ILE A 256 -12.72 1.49 7.33
CA ILE A 256 -13.33 2.72 6.80
C ILE A 256 -13.53 3.75 7.92
N SER A 257 -14.08 3.33 9.06
CA SER A 257 -14.24 4.18 10.25
C SER A 257 -12.91 4.71 10.79
N SER A 258 -11.83 3.91 10.68
CA SER A 258 -10.48 4.31 11.08
C SER A 258 -9.88 5.33 10.12
N VAL A 259 -10.05 5.13 8.80
CA VAL A 259 -9.65 6.06 7.74
C VAL A 259 -10.33 7.41 7.92
N GLY A 260 -11.64 7.43 8.17
CA GLY A 260 -12.42 8.65 8.36
C GLY A 260 -12.03 9.47 9.61
N ARG A 261 -11.45 8.83 10.63
CA ARG A 261 -11.03 9.51 11.87
C ARG A 261 -9.55 9.88 11.90
N TYR A 262 -8.74 9.33 11.01
CA TYR A 262 -7.30 9.47 11.09
C TYR A 262 -6.78 10.67 10.29
N LYS A 263 -6.60 11.80 10.98
CA LYS A 263 -6.04 13.04 10.42
C LYS A 263 -6.74 13.39 9.11
N ASP A 264 -5.98 13.48 8.02
CA ASP A 264 -6.46 13.81 6.68
C ASP A 264 -6.51 12.59 5.75
N LEU A 265 -6.45 11.36 6.25
CA LEU A 265 -6.31 10.18 5.38
C LEU A 265 -7.49 10.00 4.44
N ALA A 266 -8.74 10.14 4.91
CA ALA A 266 -9.92 10.10 4.04
C ALA A 266 -9.86 11.19 2.95
N ARG A 267 -9.54 12.43 3.33
CA ARG A 267 -9.36 13.54 2.40
C ARG A 267 -8.23 13.27 1.41
N CYS A 268 -7.15 12.64 1.87
CA CYS A 268 -5.99 12.32 1.06
C CYS A 268 -6.34 11.24 0.02
N LEU A 269 -7.03 10.16 0.40
CA LEU A 269 -7.49 9.13 -0.53
C LEU A 269 -8.39 9.70 -1.65
N VAL A 270 -9.31 10.61 -1.32
CA VAL A 270 -10.15 11.27 -2.33
C VAL A 270 -9.34 12.16 -3.29
N ASN A 271 -8.31 12.85 -2.81
CA ASN A 271 -7.51 13.78 -3.64
C ASN A 271 -6.31 13.11 -4.32
N CYS A 272 -5.98 11.89 -3.89
CA CYS A 272 -4.97 11.02 -4.45
C CYS A 272 -5.41 10.49 -5.81
N ASP A 273 -4.46 10.36 -6.73
CA ASP A 273 -4.65 9.57 -7.94
C ASP A 273 -3.83 8.28 -7.79
N ILE A 274 -4.47 7.21 -7.29
CA ILE A 274 -3.85 5.89 -7.21
C ILE A 274 -4.15 5.19 -8.54
N THR A 275 -3.28 5.45 -9.52
CA THR A 275 -3.48 5.07 -10.93
C THR A 275 -4.05 3.67 -11.10
N ASP A 276 -5.10 3.55 -11.92
CA ASP A 276 -5.83 2.32 -12.25
C ASP A 276 -6.54 1.60 -11.09
N VAL A 277 -6.46 2.09 -9.85
CA VAL A 277 -7.05 1.44 -8.67
C VAL A 277 -8.04 2.34 -7.93
N LEU A 278 -7.66 3.58 -7.62
CA LEU A 278 -8.51 4.57 -6.96
C LEU A 278 -8.22 5.96 -7.56
N PRO A 279 -8.91 6.32 -8.66
CA PRO A 279 -8.71 7.61 -9.32
C PRO A 279 -9.10 8.80 -8.44
N ARG A 280 -8.50 9.97 -8.72
CA ARG A 280 -8.87 11.21 -8.01
C ARG A 280 -10.36 11.48 -8.07
N GLY A 281 -10.94 11.83 -6.92
CA GLY A 281 -12.37 12.09 -6.72
C GLY A 281 -13.16 10.85 -6.28
N ILE A 282 -12.56 9.66 -6.31
CA ILE A 282 -13.14 8.39 -5.86
C ILE A 282 -12.59 8.03 -4.46
N GLY A 283 -13.36 7.30 -3.67
CA GLY A 283 -13.01 6.94 -2.28
C GLY A 283 -13.64 7.88 -1.25
N GLY A 284 -14.66 8.64 -1.66
CA GLY A 284 -15.42 9.53 -0.80
C GLY A 284 -16.61 8.84 -0.13
N THR A 285 -16.98 7.66 -0.60
CA THR A 285 -18.11 6.87 -0.09
C THR A 285 -17.66 5.56 0.55
N THR A 286 -18.51 4.99 1.42
CA THR A 286 -18.27 3.69 2.05
C THR A 286 -18.09 2.59 1.00
N ASP A 287 -18.94 2.54 -0.03
CA ASP A 287 -18.91 1.49 -1.05
C ASP A 287 -17.62 1.54 -1.89
N GLU A 288 -17.16 2.74 -2.25
CA GLU A 288 -15.89 2.92 -2.97
C GLU A 288 -14.69 2.47 -2.13
N LEU A 289 -14.66 2.84 -0.84
CA LEU A 289 -13.59 2.42 0.06
C LEU A 289 -13.64 0.91 0.36
N HIS A 290 -14.84 0.35 0.50
CA HIS A 290 -15.02 -1.09 0.66
C HIS A 290 -14.49 -1.83 -0.56
N LYS A 291 -14.88 -1.41 -1.77
CA LYS A 291 -14.37 -2.00 -3.02
C LYS A 291 -12.85 -1.88 -3.11
N PHE A 292 -12.29 -0.71 -2.84
CA PHE A 292 -10.85 -0.48 -2.86
C PHE A 292 -10.09 -1.44 -1.91
N TYR A 293 -10.60 -1.63 -0.70
CA TYR A 293 -10.01 -2.54 0.28
C TYR A 293 -10.07 -4.01 -0.17
N THR A 294 -11.23 -4.46 -0.63
CA THR A 294 -11.46 -5.85 -1.05
C THR A 294 -10.66 -6.19 -2.31
N ASP A 295 -10.68 -5.32 -3.33
CA ASP A 295 -9.94 -5.50 -4.57
C ASP A 295 -8.42 -5.59 -4.32
N HIS A 296 -7.88 -4.73 -3.45
CA HIS A 296 -6.47 -4.76 -3.05
C HIS A 296 -6.11 -6.08 -2.35
N THR A 297 -6.94 -6.52 -1.41
CA THR A 297 -6.76 -7.78 -0.68
C THR A 297 -6.68 -8.97 -1.64
N GLU A 298 -7.61 -9.04 -2.59
CA GLU A 298 -7.64 -10.12 -3.58
C GLU A 298 -6.46 -10.05 -4.55
N ARG A 299 -6.09 -8.84 -4.98
CA ARG A 299 -4.92 -8.62 -5.84
C ARG A 299 -3.63 -9.13 -5.20
N VAL A 300 -3.42 -8.92 -3.90
CA VAL A 300 -2.24 -9.44 -3.18
C VAL A 300 -2.24 -10.97 -3.16
N ARG A 301 -3.38 -11.60 -2.85
CA ARG A 301 -3.51 -13.06 -2.85
C ARG A 301 -3.18 -13.67 -4.21
N GLU A 302 -3.78 -13.13 -5.27
CA GLU A 302 -3.54 -13.57 -6.65
C GLU A 302 -2.11 -13.30 -7.11
N PHE A 303 -1.49 -12.21 -6.64
CA PHE A 303 -0.09 -11.91 -6.93
C PHE A 303 0.86 -12.96 -6.35
N VAL A 304 0.69 -13.34 -5.07
CA VAL A 304 1.54 -14.35 -4.42
C VAL A 304 1.26 -15.74 -4.97
N LYS A 305 0.00 -16.08 -5.25
CA LYS A 305 -0.37 -17.37 -5.88
C LYS A 305 0.34 -17.60 -7.21
N LYS A 306 0.58 -16.54 -8.00
CA LYS A 306 1.33 -16.60 -9.26
C LYS A 306 2.85 -16.65 -9.06
N ARG A 307 3.35 -16.43 -7.84
CA ARG A 307 4.77 -16.34 -7.49
C ARG A 307 5.07 -17.14 -6.22
N PRO A 308 5.16 -18.48 -6.32
CA PRO A 308 5.31 -19.35 -5.16
C PRO A 308 6.66 -19.21 -4.43
N THR A 309 7.59 -18.39 -4.96
CA THR A 309 8.81 -17.98 -4.25
C THR A 309 8.51 -17.05 -3.07
N HIS A 310 7.40 -16.33 -3.12
CA HIS A 310 6.89 -15.55 -1.99
C HIS A 310 6.12 -16.45 -1.02
N GLN A 311 6.18 -16.10 0.26
CA GLN A 311 5.24 -16.59 1.25
C GLN A 311 4.21 -15.51 1.56
N LEU A 312 2.95 -15.89 1.80
CA LEU A 312 1.90 -14.98 2.25
C LEU A 312 1.48 -15.37 3.67
N VAL A 313 1.57 -14.40 4.58
CA VAL A 313 1.04 -14.48 5.93
C VAL A 313 -0.14 -13.53 6.03
N GLU A 314 -1.35 -14.08 6.17
CA GLU A 314 -2.54 -13.29 6.46
C GLU A 314 -2.76 -13.21 7.97
N VAL A 315 -2.99 -12.02 8.48
CA VAL A 315 -3.29 -11.79 9.90
C VAL A 315 -4.45 -10.81 10.02
N ASN A 316 -5.57 -11.25 10.58
CA ASN A 316 -6.69 -10.37 10.89
C ASN A 316 -6.48 -9.74 12.27
N ILE A 317 -6.19 -8.44 12.30
CA ILE A 317 -5.81 -7.73 13.53
C ILE A 317 -6.97 -7.51 14.51
N ASP A 318 -8.21 -7.77 14.09
CA ASP A 318 -9.40 -7.69 14.95
C ASP A 318 -9.67 -9.01 15.69
N GLU A 319 -8.96 -10.08 15.38
CA GLU A 319 -9.13 -11.38 16.05
C GLU A 319 -8.27 -11.49 17.32
N ASP A 320 -8.87 -11.99 18.41
CA ASP A 320 -8.17 -12.23 19.69
C ASP A 320 -6.97 -13.19 19.58
N ILE A 321 -6.92 -13.98 18.50
CA ILE A 321 -5.85 -14.93 18.23
C ILE A 321 -4.69 -14.35 17.40
N ALA A 322 -4.78 -13.10 16.93
CA ALA A 322 -3.78 -12.50 16.04
C ALA A 322 -2.36 -12.57 16.65
N GLY A 323 -2.18 -12.25 17.93
CA GLY A 323 -0.88 -12.33 18.59
C GLY A 323 -0.32 -13.75 18.65
N LYS A 324 -1.16 -14.75 18.90
CA LYS A 324 -0.77 -16.18 18.90
C LYS A 324 -0.42 -16.67 17.50
N GLN A 325 -1.13 -16.23 16.47
CA GLN A 325 -0.79 -16.53 15.07
C GLN A 325 0.57 -15.95 14.72
N MET A 326 0.81 -14.68 15.06
CA MET A 326 2.09 -14.02 14.84
C MET A 326 3.24 -14.73 15.58
N GLU A 327 3.03 -15.12 16.83
CA GLU A 327 4.02 -15.87 17.61
C GLU A 327 4.35 -17.22 16.97
N LYS A 328 3.34 -17.97 16.58
CA LYS A 328 3.52 -19.26 15.91
C LYS A 328 4.34 -19.13 14.62
N ILE A 329 4.15 -18.05 13.86
CA ILE A 329 4.78 -17.87 12.54
C ILE A 329 6.19 -17.28 12.66
N PHE A 330 6.38 -16.26 13.51
CA PHE A 330 7.62 -15.48 13.59
C PHE A 330 8.46 -15.78 14.84
N GLY A 331 7.93 -16.57 15.78
CA GLY A 331 8.61 -16.95 17.02
C GLY A 331 8.88 -15.80 17.99
N ILE A 332 8.18 -14.66 17.84
CA ILE A 332 8.22 -13.55 18.80
C ILE A 332 7.03 -13.71 19.75
N PRO A 333 7.20 -13.54 21.07
CA PRO A 333 6.13 -13.84 22.03
C PRO A 333 4.82 -13.09 21.75
N ALA A 334 3.69 -13.75 21.96
CA ALA A 334 2.38 -13.19 21.64
C ALA A 334 2.08 -11.90 22.45
N GLU A 335 2.66 -11.74 23.64
CA GLU A 335 2.55 -10.52 24.45
C GLU A 335 3.20 -9.28 23.82
N CYS A 336 4.09 -9.46 22.83
CA CYS A 336 4.60 -8.35 22.02
C CYS A 336 3.55 -7.82 21.04
N PHE A 337 2.50 -8.59 20.74
CA PHE A 337 1.45 -8.18 19.84
C PHE A 337 0.39 -7.38 20.59
N GLY A 338 0.62 -6.08 20.72
CA GLY A 338 -0.25 -5.16 21.41
C GLY A 338 -1.18 -4.39 20.48
N HIS A 339 -2.27 -3.86 21.05
CA HIS A 339 -3.10 -2.88 20.35
C HIS A 339 -2.50 -1.47 20.48
N ALA A 340 -1.46 -1.19 19.71
CA ALA A 340 -0.98 0.16 19.49
C ALA A 340 -2.11 1.04 18.91
N ASN A 341 -2.17 2.32 19.30
CA ASN A 341 -3.13 3.30 18.77
C ASN A 341 -4.63 2.98 18.97
N GLN A 342 -5.01 2.30 20.06
CA GLN A 342 -6.44 2.24 20.43
C GLN A 342 -6.95 3.62 20.81
N ASN A 343 -8.06 4.04 20.17
CA ASN A 343 -8.85 5.15 20.67
C ASN A 343 -9.56 4.69 21.96
N THR A 344 -9.01 5.03 23.13
CA THR A 344 -9.54 4.65 24.45
C THR A 344 -10.92 5.26 24.77
N ASN A 345 -11.50 6.07 23.87
CA ASN A 345 -12.77 6.76 24.07
C ASN A 345 -14.03 5.87 23.99
N ASN A 346 -13.91 4.59 23.65
CA ASN A 346 -15.07 3.68 23.60
C ASN A 346 -15.28 2.84 24.87
N ALA A 347 -14.34 2.84 25.82
CA ALA A 347 -14.45 2.02 27.04
C ALA A 347 -15.37 2.62 28.14
N LYS A 348 -16.10 3.71 27.85
CA LYS A 348 -16.96 4.41 28.83
C LYS A 348 -18.42 4.60 28.41
N ARG A 349 -18.90 3.87 27.39
CA ARG A 349 -20.33 3.79 27.06
C ARG A 349 -20.78 2.34 27.06
N ILE A 350 -21.07 1.83 28.25
CA ILE A 350 -22.05 0.77 28.49
C ILE A 350 -23.07 1.37 29.46
#